data_AF-A0A1H4SF09-F1
#
_entry.id   AF-A0A1H4SF09-F1
#
_cell.length_a   1.000
_cell.length_b   1.000
_cell.length_c   1.000
_cell.angle_alpha   90.00
_cell.angle_beta   90.00
_cell.angle_gamma   90.00
#
_symmetry.space_group_name_H-M   'P 1'
#
loop_
_entity.id
_entity.type
_entity.pdbx_description
1 polymer ?
#
loop_
_entity_poly.entity_id
_entity_poly.type
_entity_poly.pdbx_seq_one_letter_code
_entity_poly.pdbx_strand_id
1 'polypeptide(L)'
;MSPFASPAEQAGLTATETAALQNQVDRYLAQAGGKQMAANVIDLGGRSLMFVALPGESHPRDMTDEALVDHCALPVDYGYFCAYSRQSFTGSSIPMWNCTLYRIPWTANGSWVDNQTTGTVANFLDDSGVSRWNDDGAFNIDEDAPWYWVHWIKN
;
A
#
# COMPACT_ATOMS: atom_id res chain seq x y z
N MET A 1 15.35 -14.85 -13.84
CA MET A 1 15.27 -14.84 -12.37
C MET A 1 15.25 -13.38 -11.92
N SER A 2 14.31 -13.01 -11.05
CA SER A 2 14.25 -11.66 -10.48
C SER A 2 15.51 -11.39 -9.66
N PRO A 3 16.13 -10.20 -9.73
CA PRO A 3 17.28 -9.85 -8.87
C PRO A 3 16.92 -9.85 -7.38
N PHE A 4 15.63 -9.85 -7.04
CA PHE A 4 15.14 -9.83 -5.65
C PHE A 4 14.87 -11.20 -5.04
N ALA A 5 15.10 -12.30 -5.78
CA ALA A 5 14.92 -13.65 -5.26
C ALA A 5 15.92 -13.98 -4.13
N SER A 6 17.17 -13.53 -4.25
CA SER A 6 18.23 -13.81 -3.26
C SER A 6 17.99 -13.09 -1.91
N PRO A 7 17.64 -11.79 -1.86
CA PRO A 7 17.21 -11.15 -0.61
C PRO A 7 16.00 -11.82 0.05
N ALA A 8 15.03 -12.29 -0.74
CA ALA A 8 13.86 -12.98 -0.21
C ALA A 8 14.23 -14.32 0.47
N GLU A 9 15.09 -15.11 -0.15
CA GLU A 9 15.60 -16.36 0.42
C GLU A 9 16.46 -16.10 1.67
N GLN A 10 17.28 -15.03 1.67
CA GLN A 10 18.05 -14.62 2.86
C GLN A 10 17.16 -14.19 4.02
N ALA A 11 15.99 -13.62 3.74
CA ALA A 11 14.95 -13.32 4.71
C ALA A 11 14.12 -14.56 5.12
N GLY A 12 14.54 -15.76 4.74
CA GLY A 12 13.98 -17.03 5.18
C GLY A 12 12.77 -17.52 4.40
N LEU A 13 12.45 -16.91 3.25
CA LEU A 13 11.37 -17.41 2.38
C LEU A 13 11.84 -18.69 1.66
N THR A 14 10.94 -19.66 1.56
CA THR A 14 11.10 -20.81 0.68
C THR A 14 11.06 -20.36 -0.78
N ALA A 15 11.57 -21.19 -1.70
CA ALA A 15 11.49 -20.92 -3.14
C ALA A 15 10.04 -20.67 -3.62
N THR A 16 9.07 -21.39 -3.03
CA THR A 16 7.64 -21.21 -3.33
C THR A 16 7.12 -19.86 -2.85
N GLU A 17 7.47 -19.44 -1.63
CA GLU A 17 7.06 -18.14 -1.08
C GLU A 17 7.72 -16.99 -1.85
N THR A 18 9.00 -17.11 -2.20
CA THR A 18 9.71 -16.14 -3.04
C THR A 18 9.04 -15.98 -4.40
N ALA A 19 8.65 -17.08 -5.05
CA ALA A 19 7.93 -17.03 -6.32
C ALA A 19 6.53 -16.42 -6.17
N ALA A 20 5.81 -16.75 -5.09
CA ALA A 20 4.49 -16.19 -4.81
C ALA A 20 4.56 -14.68 -4.54
N LEU A 21 5.55 -14.23 -3.77
CA LEU A 21 5.81 -12.82 -3.51
C LEU A 21 6.13 -12.08 -4.81
N GLN A 22 7.04 -12.61 -5.64
CA GLN A 22 7.38 -11.97 -6.91
C GLN A 22 6.16 -11.87 -7.83
N ASN A 23 5.33 -12.91 -7.94
CA ASN A 23 4.09 -12.86 -8.70
C ASN A 23 3.09 -11.82 -8.15
N GLN A 24 3.11 -11.55 -6.84
CA GLN A 24 2.29 -10.49 -6.25
C GLN A 24 2.84 -9.10 -6.60
N VAL A 25 4.15 -8.90 -6.49
CA VAL A 25 4.82 -7.66 -6.91
C VAL A 25 4.58 -7.38 -8.40
N ASP A 26 4.75 -8.38 -9.26
CA ASP A 26 4.55 -8.24 -10.71
C ASP A 26 3.10 -7.84 -11.05
N ARG A 27 2.12 -8.36 -10.31
CA ARG A 27 0.71 -7.93 -10.45
C ARG A 27 0.52 -6.47 -10.07
N TYR A 28 1.10 -6.02 -8.96
CA TYR A 28 1.01 -4.62 -8.56
C TYR A 28 1.72 -3.69 -9.53
N LEU A 29 2.89 -4.08 -10.05
CA LEU A 29 3.58 -3.33 -11.11
C LEU A 29 2.73 -3.23 -12.38
N ALA A 30 2.00 -4.29 -12.76
CA ALA A 30 1.11 -4.25 -13.90
C ALA A 30 -0.12 -3.35 -13.69
N GLN A 31 -0.62 -3.24 -12.46
CA GLN A 31 -1.84 -2.48 -12.12
C GLN A 31 -1.56 -1.00 -11.82
N ALA A 32 -0.48 -0.70 -11.11
CA ALA A 32 -0.14 0.64 -10.61
C ALA A 32 1.09 1.25 -11.29
N GLY A 33 1.85 0.47 -12.06
CA GLY A 33 3.14 0.88 -12.60
C GLY A 33 4.21 0.91 -11.51
N GLY A 34 5.26 1.71 -11.75
CA GLY A 34 6.34 1.90 -10.80
C GLY A 34 7.55 1.01 -11.02
N LYS A 35 8.37 0.87 -9.99
CA LYS A 35 9.63 0.12 -10.01
C LYS A 35 9.82 -0.64 -8.71
N GLN A 36 10.13 -1.94 -8.79
CA GLN A 36 10.52 -2.71 -7.62
C GLN A 36 11.85 -2.19 -7.07
N MET A 37 11.87 -1.83 -5.78
CA MET A 37 13.04 -1.32 -5.06
C MET A 37 13.64 -2.38 -4.12
N ALA A 38 12.79 -3.27 -3.59
CA ALA A 38 13.20 -4.40 -2.78
C ALA A 38 12.29 -5.61 -3.04
N ALA A 39 12.57 -6.75 -2.40
CA ALA A 39 11.76 -7.97 -2.56
C ALA A 39 10.26 -7.74 -2.37
N ASN A 40 9.89 -6.87 -1.43
CA ASN A 40 8.50 -6.55 -1.12
C ASN A 40 8.21 -5.04 -1.12
N VAL A 41 8.98 -4.22 -1.84
CA VAL A 41 8.76 -2.77 -1.93
C VAL A 41 8.75 -2.29 -3.38
N ILE A 42 7.74 -1.51 -3.73
CA ILE A 42 7.56 -0.89 -5.05
C ILE A 42 7.54 0.63 -4.88
N ASP A 43 8.37 1.34 -5.64
CA ASP A 43 8.26 2.78 -5.83
C ASP A 43 7.19 3.07 -6.89
N LEU A 44 6.11 3.76 -6.51
CA LEU A 44 4.97 4.13 -7.35
C LEU A 44 5.22 5.39 -8.19
N GLY A 45 6.46 5.56 -8.66
CA GLY A 45 6.89 6.65 -9.54
C GLY A 45 7.22 7.93 -8.78
N GLY A 46 7.91 7.82 -7.64
CA GLY A 46 8.34 8.92 -6.77
C GLY A 46 7.21 9.57 -5.96
N ARG A 47 5.98 9.05 -6.05
CA ARG A 47 4.81 9.56 -5.32
C ARG A 47 4.67 8.96 -3.94
N SER A 48 4.86 7.64 -3.86
CA SER A 48 4.93 6.88 -2.62
C SER A 48 5.56 5.52 -2.86
N LEU A 49 5.82 4.80 -1.78
CA LEU A 49 6.15 3.40 -1.76
C LEU A 49 4.88 2.56 -1.55
N MET A 50 4.91 1.34 -2.05
CA MET A 50 3.97 0.29 -1.69
C MET A 50 4.76 -0.82 -0.98
N PHE A 51 4.31 -1.19 0.22
CA PHE A 51 4.90 -2.27 0.99
C PHE A 51 4.01 -3.51 0.87
N VAL A 52 4.59 -4.59 0.36
CA VAL A 52 3.86 -5.81 0.04
C VAL A 52 3.98 -6.78 1.21
N ALA A 53 2.84 -7.11 1.83
CA ALA A 53 2.77 -8.21 2.79
C ALA A 53 3.22 -9.52 2.15
N LEU A 54 4.00 -10.29 2.90
CA LEU A 54 4.49 -11.59 2.45
C LEU A 54 3.36 -12.61 2.42
N PRO A 55 3.49 -13.69 1.64
CA PRO A 55 2.53 -14.79 1.68
C PRO A 55 2.33 -15.29 3.11
N GLY A 56 1.07 -15.30 3.58
CA GLY A 56 0.70 -15.73 4.93
C GLY A 56 0.83 -14.69 6.04
N GLU A 57 1.47 -13.54 5.78
CA GLU A 57 1.61 -12.48 6.77
C GLU A 57 0.47 -11.45 6.66
N SER A 58 0.08 -10.89 7.81
CA SER A 58 -0.97 -9.86 7.90
C SER A 58 -0.45 -8.45 7.64
N HIS A 59 0.86 -8.23 7.69
CA HIS A 59 1.48 -6.92 7.46
C HIS A 59 2.76 -7.08 6.65
N PRO A 60 3.25 -6.03 5.99
CA PRO A 60 4.57 -6.03 5.39
C PRO A 60 5.64 -6.23 6.47
N ARG A 61 6.56 -7.14 6.22
CA ARG A 61 7.78 -7.29 7.00
C ARG A 61 8.88 -6.47 6.35
N ASP A 62 9.69 -5.79 7.16
CA ASP A 62 10.89 -5.15 6.63
C ASP A 62 11.86 -6.23 6.12
N MET A 63 12.23 -6.10 4.85
CA MET A 63 13.18 -6.97 4.15
C MET A 63 14.22 -6.13 3.41
N THR A 64 14.37 -4.87 3.81
CA THR A 64 15.24 -3.91 3.14
C THR A 64 16.49 -3.72 3.99
N ASP A 65 17.66 -3.67 3.35
CA ASP A 65 18.91 -3.28 4.01
C ASP A 65 19.02 -1.74 4.13
N GLU A 66 18.07 -1.02 3.53
CA GLU A 66 17.97 0.44 3.50
C GLU A 66 16.89 0.92 4.48
N ALA A 67 16.92 2.21 4.86
CA ALA A 67 15.95 2.80 5.78
C ALA A 67 14.58 3.11 5.12
N LEU A 68 13.98 2.15 4.41
CA LEU A 68 12.63 2.31 3.86
C LEU A 68 11.61 2.04 4.97
N VAL A 69 10.86 3.06 5.35
CA VAL A 69 9.92 3.00 6.47
C VAL A 69 8.49 2.81 5.96
N ASP A 70 7.84 1.73 6.41
CA ASP A 70 6.39 1.58 6.25
C ASP A 70 5.66 2.44 7.28
N HIS A 71 5.30 3.66 6.88
CA HIS A 71 4.53 4.60 7.71
C HIS A 71 3.10 4.11 8.03
N CYS A 72 2.68 2.97 7.46
CA CYS A 72 1.42 2.31 7.76
C CYS A 72 1.55 1.16 8.76
N ALA A 73 2.75 0.88 9.28
CA ALA A 73 2.87 0.05 10.48
C ALA A 73 2.04 0.68 11.61
N LEU A 74 1.32 -0.12 12.40
CA LEU A 74 0.46 0.41 13.46
C LEU A 74 1.27 0.77 14.72
N PRO A 75 1.07 1.96 15.31
CA PRO A 75 0.14 3.01 14.88
C PRO A 75 0.65 3.77 13.64
N VAL A 76 -0.26 4.14 12.72
CA VAL A 76 0.08 4.93 11.53
C VAL A 76 0.79 6.21 11.93
N ASP A 77 1.90 6.53 11.27
CA ASP A 77 2.68 7.73 11.57
C ASP A 77 1.86 9.00 11.34
N TYR A 78 2.04 9.99 12.21
CA TYR A 78 1.37 11.28 12.06
C TYR A 78 1.78 11.97 10.77
N GLY A 79 0.81 12.53 10.05
CA GLY A 79 1.01 13.14 8.74
C GLY A 79 0.78 12.22 7.55
N TYR A 80 0.39 10.96 7.80
CA TYR A 80 0.10 9.97 6.77
C TYR A 80 -1.36 9.53 6.74
N PHE A 81 -1.84 9.31 5.52
CA PHE A 81 -2.98 8.45 5.23
C PHE A 81 -2.47 7.11 4.73
N CYS A 82 -3.04 6.04 5.24
CA CYS A 82 -2.61 4.68 4.95
C CYS A 82 -3.75 3.87 4.39
N ALA A 83 -3.59 3.39 3.16
CA ALA A 83 -4.51 2.43 2.55
C ALA A 83 -3.94 1.02 2.68
N TYR A 84 -4.79 0.06 3.05
CA TYR A 84 -4.44 -1.34 3.23
C TYR A 84 -5.23 -2.24 2.29
N SER A 85 -4.58 -3.26 1.75
CA SER A 85 -5.16 -4.17 0.76
C SER A 85 -6.25 -5.09 1.30
N ARG A 86 -6.37 -5.22 2.62
CA ARG A 86 -7.34 -6.07 3.32
C ARG A 86 -7.97 -5.31 4.48
N GLN A 87 -9.06 -5.86 4.99
CA GLN A 87 -9.83 -5.31 6.10
C GLN A 87 -8.97 -5.28 7.39
N SER A 88 -9.43 -4.53 8.38
CA SER A 88 -8.83 -4.43 9.72
C SER A 88 -7.34 -4.04 9.70
N PHE A 89 -6.95 -3.14 8.78
CA PHE A 89 -5.61 -2.56 8.64
C PHE A 89 -4.52 -3.58 8.29
N THR A 90 -4.86 -4.60 7.50
CA THR A 90 -3.96 -5.71 7.14
C THR A 90 -3.67 -5.77 5.62
N GLY A 91 -2.69 -6.59 5.24
CA GLY A 91 -2.28 -6.81 3.87
C GLY A 91 -1.16 -5.87 3.43
N SER A 92 -1.07 -5.62 2.12
CA SER A 92 -0.12 -4.65 1.57
C SER A 92 -0.57 -3.22 1.88
N SER A 93 0.36 -2.29 2.09
CA SER A 93 0.07 -0.92 2.47
C SER A 93 0.59 0.09 1.44
N ILE A 94 -0.06 1.25 1.36
CA ILE A 94 0.38 2.43 0.62
C ILE A 94 0.27 3.64 1.55
N PRO A 95 1.37 4.14 2.12
CA PRO A 95 1.39 5.42 2.84
C PRO A 95 1.22 6.60 1.87
N MET A 96 0.52 7.65 2.26
CA MET A 96 0.24 8.84 1.46
C MET A 96 0.42 10.08 2.34
N TRP A 97 1.11 11.11 1.87
CA TRP A 97 1.53 12.23 2.74
C TRP A 97 1.49 13.61 2.10
N ASN A 98 1.36 13.69 0.77
CA ASN A 98 1.32 14.97 0.05
C ASN A 98 0.15 15.00 -0.92
N CYS A 99 -0.26 16.22 -1.28
CA CYS A 99 -1.42 16.49 -2.11
C CYS A 99 -1.26 16.04 -3.57
N THR A 100 -1.45 14.74 -3.85
CA THR A 100 -1.33 14.13 -5.17
C THR A 100 -2.34 13.00 -5.38
N LEU A 101 -2.32 12.40 -6.57
CA LEU A 101 -3.16 11.25 -6.89
C LEU A 101 -2.38 9.95 -6.69
N TYR A 102 -2.96 9.06 -5.88
CA TYR A 102 -2.45 7.73 -5.58
C TYR A 102 -3.38 6.68 -6.20
N ARG A 103 -2.82 5.76 -6.98
CA ARG A 103 -3.58 4.64 -7.56
C ARG A 103 -3.85 3.60 -6.48
N ILE A 104 -5.09 3.16 -6.35
CA ILE A 104 -5.47 1.99 -5.55
C ILE A 104 -5.54 0.76 -6.48
N PRO A 105 -4.66 -0.24 -6.30
CA PRO A 105 -4.60 -1.41 -7.19
C PRO A 105 -5.53 -2.56 -6.78
N TRP A 106 -6.35 -2.36 -5.75
CA TRP A 106 -7.19 -3.41 -5.16
C TRP A 106 -8.64 -3.26 -5.61
N THR A 107 -9.34 -4.39 -5.71
CA THR A 107 -10.74 -4.45 -6.15
C THR A 107 -11.64 -5.20 -5.15
N ALA A 108 -11.10 -5.57 -3.98
CA ALA A 108 -11.81 -6.22 -2.89
C ALA A 108 -11.88 -5.28 -1.69
N ASN A 109 -12.65 -5.63 -0.66
CA ASN A 109 -12.68 -4.83 0.55
C ASN A 109 -11.29 -4.78 1.21
N GLY A 110 -10.92 -3.60 1.69
CA GLY A 110 -9.74 -3.39 2.49
C GLY A 110 -10.02 -2.44 3.65
N SER A 111 -9.09 -1.56 3.97
CA SER A 111 -9.24 -0.61 5.09
C SER A 111 -8.30 0.57 4.94
N TRP A 112 -8.56 1.66 5.65
CA TRP A 112 -7.68 2.81 5.67
C TRP A 112 -7.71 3.56 7.01
N VAL A 113 -6.65 4.33 7.23
CA VAL A 113 -6.48 5.23 8.38
C VAL A 113 -5.97 6.57 7.86
N ASP A 114 -6.66 7.65 8.20
CA ASP A 114 -6.18 9.01 8.03
C ASP A 114 -5.67 9.54 9.38
N ASN A 115 -4.35 9.57 9.54
CA ASN A 115 -3.68 10.19 10.69
C ASN A 115 -2.91 11.46 10.30
N GLN A 116 -3.42 12.20 9.32
CA GLN A 116 -2.83 13.47 8.91
C GLN A 116 -3.17 14.61 9.87
N THR A 117 -2.72 15.82 9.52
CA THR A 117 -3.08 17.04 10.26
C THR A 117 -4.60 17.21 10.32
N THR A 118 -5.11 17.62 11.47
CA THR A 118 -6.55 17.76 11.70
C THR A 118 -7.24 18.57 10.60
N GLY A 119 -8.30 18.00 10.01
CA GLY A 119 -9.07 18.62 8.94
C GLY A 119 -8.54 18.39 7.52
N THR A 120 -7.42 17.69 7.34
CA THR A 120 -7.06 17.13 6.03
C THR A 120 -8.10 16.08 5.65
N VAL A 121 -8.57 16.13 4.40
CA VAL A 121 -9.64 15.26 3.88
C VAL A 121 -9.12 14.49 2.68
N ALA A 122 -9.23 13.17 2.73
CA ALA A 122 -8.94 12.29 1.62
C ALA A 122 -10.16 12.18 0.69
N ASN A 123 -9.94 12.35 -0.60
CA ASN A 123 -10.97 12.25 -1.63
C ASN A 123 -10.83 10.93 -2.40
N PHE A 124 -11.93 10.19 -2.52
CA PHE A 124 -11.97 8.85 -3.10
C PHE A 124 -12.66 8.93 -4.46
N LEU A 125 -11.91 8.57 -5.50
CA LEU A 125 -12.30 8.77 -6.89
C LEU A 125 -12.47 7.44 -7.61
N ASP A 126 -13.44 7.41 -8.51
CA ASP A 126 -13.65 6.28 -9.41
C ASP A 126 -12.61 6.22 -10.55
N ASP A 127 -12.73 5.23 -11.44
CA ASP A 127 -11.80 5.03 -12.56
C ASP A 127 -11.72 6.22 -13.53
N SER A 128 -12.80 7.02 -13.61
CA SER A 128 -12.85 8.24 -14.42
C SER A 128 -12.23 9.45 -13.73
N GLY A 129 -11.73 9.29 -12.50
CA GLY A 129 -11.16 10.37 -11.70
C GLY A 129 -12.22 11.31 -11.12
N VAL A 130 -13.47 10.84 -10.96
CA VAL A 130 -14.55 11.61 -10.34
C VAL A 130 -14.63 11.28 -8.86
N SER A 131 -14.59 12.31 -8.01
CA SER A 131 -14.88 12.22 -6.58
C SER A 131 -16.27 11.61 -6.36
N ARG A 132 -16.33 10.46 -5.68
CA ARG A 132 -17.61 9.85 -5.26
C ARG A 132 -17.86 9.95 -3.77
N TRP A 133 -16.78 10.05 -3.00
CA TRP A 133 -16.83 10.17 -1.55
C TRP A 133 -15.58 10.86 -1.04
N ASN A 134 -15.67 11.43 0.15
CA ASN A 134 -14.55 11.95 0.92
C ASN A 134 -14.78 11.60 2.38
N ASP A 135 -13.70 11.46 3.13
CA ASP A 135 -13.80 11.23 4.56
C ASP A 135 -14.19 12.52 5.31
N ASP A 136 -14.47 12.39 6.60
CA ASP A 136 -14.85 13.52 7.48
C ASP A 136 -13.65 14.36 7.95
N GLY A 137 -12.44 13.97 7.54
CA GLY A 137 -11.17 14.60 7.84
C GLY A 137 -10.43 13.97 9.03
N ALA A 138 -9.10 14.08 9.02
CA ALA A 138 -8.24 13.47 10.03
C ALA A 138 -8.57 13.95 11.47
N PHE A 139 -8.61 13.09 12.47
CA PHE A 139 -8.35 11.64 12.42
C PHE A 139 -9.61 10.84 12.03
N ASN A 140 -9.49 9.94 11.05
CA ASN A 140 -10.59 9.10 10.60
C ASN A 140 -10.10 7.71 10.16
N ILE A 141 -10.95 6.69 10.25
CA ILE A 141 -10.61 5.31 9.88
C ILE A 141 -11.82 4.59 9.28
N ASP A 142 -11.53 3.56 8.48
CA ASP A 142 -12.51 2.56 8.05
C ASP A 142 -11.84 1.19 7.99
N GLU A 143 -12.35 0.24 8.78
CA GLU A 143 -11.82 -1.13 8.83
C GLU A 143 -12.35 -2.03 7.70
N ASP A 144 -13.36 -1.58 6.95
CA ASP A 144 -14.01 -2.31 5.85
C ASP A 144 -14.35 -1.40 4.66
N ALA A 145 -13.30 -0.88 4.03
CA ALA A 145 -13.40 0.04 2.91
C ALA A 145 -13.58 -0.70 1.56
N PRO A 146 -14.60 -0.36 0.75
CA PRO A 146 -14.86 -1.03 -0.53
C PRO A 146 -13.94 -0.55 -1.67
N TRP A 147 -12.76 -1.15 -1.85
CA TRP A 147 -11.86 -0.75 -2.94
C TRP A 147 -12.38 -1.05 -4.36
N TYR A 148 -13.42 -1.87 -4.52
CA TYR A 148 -13.95 -2.24 -5.84
C TYR A 148 -14.39 -1.07 -6.72
N TRP A 149 -14.72 0.09 -6.14
CA TRP A 149 -15.08 1.29 -6.90
C TRP A 149 -14.03 2.42 -6.78
N VAL A 150 -13.11 2.32 -5.82
CA VAL A 150 -12.08 3.33 -5.58
C VAL A 150 -10.87 3.00 -6.44
N HIS A 151 -10.60 3.87 -7.40
CA HIS A 151 -9.45 3.72 -8.28
C HIS A 151 -8.31 4.66 -7.92
N TRP A 152 -8.66 5.81 -7.35
CA TRP A 152 -7.69 6.80 -6.92
C TRP A 152 -8.07 7.37 -5.57
N ILE A 153 -7.05 7.72 -4.80
CA ILE A 153 -7.18 8.60 -3.65
C ILE A 153 -6.44 9.89 -4.00
N LYS A 154 -7.11 11.03 -3.89
CA LYS A 154 -6.46 12.33 -3.82
C LYS A 154 -6.33 12.66 -2.34
N ASN A 155 -5.11 12.61 -1.88
CA ASN A 155 -4.69 12.99 -0.55
C ASN A 155 -3.65 14.08 -0.73
#